data_AF-A0A972J4I4-F1
#
_entry.id   AF-A0A972J4I4-F1
#
_cell.length_a   1.000
_cell.length_b   1.000
_cell.length_c   1.000
_cell.angle_alpha   90.00
_cell.angle_beta   90.00
_cell.angle_gamma   90.00
#
_symmetry.space_group_name_H-M   'P 1'
#
loop_
_entity.id
_entity.type
_entity.pdbx_description
1 polymer ?
#
loop_
_entity_poly.entity_id
_entity_poly.type
_entity_poly.pdbx_seq_one_letter_code
_entity_poly.pdbx_strand_id
1 'polypeptide(L)'
;MDIEQYLADRKRHFDAGTSRIHNFEVFDFNYVPEKPLMREEVKPVIDALLRYQQTGIANNVLILGSRGSGKSVFARYLMKVMSGQGEPAFAYANCRQHNT
;
A
#
# COMPACT_ATOMS: atom_id res chain seq x y z
N MET A 1 -12.62 21.67 -32.89
CA MET A 1 -12.78 20.47 -32.04
C MET A 1 -13.75 20.85 -30.95
N ASP A 2 -14.94 20.27 -30.97
CA ASP A 2 -15.93 20.45 -29.91
C ASP A 2 -15.75 19.39 -28.81
N ILE A 3 -16.53 19.54 -27.74
CA ILE A 3 -16.49 18.68 -26.55
C ILE A 3 -16.87 17.23 -26.91
N GLU A 4 -17.84 17.06 -27.80
CA GLU A 4 -18.40 15.77 -28.19
C GLU A 4 -17.38 14.95 -28.99
N GLN A 5 -16.69 15.60 -29.91
CA GLN A 5 -15.63 15.01 -30.72
C GLN A 5 -14.42 14.66 -29.86
N TYR A 6 -14.01 15.53 -28.93
CA TYR A 6 -12.95 15.21 -27.98
C TYR A 6 -13.31 14.01 -27.09
N LEU A 7 -14.55 13.93 -26.59
CA LEU A 7 -15.01 12.79 -25.79
C LEU A 7 -14.98 11.48 -26.60
N ALA A 8 -15.47 11.49 -27.84
CA ALA A 8 -15.48 10.33 -28.72
C ALA A 8 -14.05 9.86 -29.06
N ASP A 9 -13.12 10.78 -29.29
CA ASP A 9 -11.72 10.47 -29.59
C ASP A 9 -10.99 9.90 -28.37
N ARG A 10 -11.19 10.50 -27.20
CA ARG A 10 -10.60 10.00 -25.94
C ARG A 10 -11.13 8.61 -25.59
N LYS A 11 -12.43 8.36 -25.75
CA LYS A 11 -13.03 7.05 -25.49
C LYS A 11 -12.43 5.97 -26.38
N ARG A 12 -12.34 6.20 -27.69
CA ARG A 12 -11.71 5.26 -28.64
C ARG A 12 -10.24 4.98 -28.30
N HIS A 13 -9.50 6.00 -27.90
CA HIS A 13 -8.10 5.84 -27.47
C HIS A 13 -7.99 4.98 -26.21
N PHE A 14 -8.86 5.18 -25.22
CA PHE A 14 -8.85 4.38 -23.99
C PHE A 14 -9.31 2.94 -24.24
N ASP A 15 -10.35 2.71 -25.03
CA ASP A 15 -10.83 1.37 -25.38
C ASP A 15 -9.73 0.53 -26.06
N ALA A 16 -8.94 1.15 -26.96
CA ALA A 16 -7.77 0.51 -27.55
C ALA A 16 -6.69 0.17 -26.51
N GLY A 17 -6.50 1.01 -25.50
CA GLY A 17 -5.55 0.77 -24.40
C GLY A 17 -6.01 -0.31 -23.42
N THR A 18 -7.31 -0.44 -23.19
CA THR A 18 -7.91 -1.41 -22.27
C THR A 18 -7.55 -2.84 -22.63
N SER A 19 -7.50 -3.15 -23.93
CA SER A 19 -7.13 -4.48 -24.44
C SER A 19 -5.70 -4.93 -24.07
N ARG A 20 -4.82 -4.01 -23.66
CA ARG A 20 -3.43 -4.29 -23.29
C ARG A 20 -3.22 -4.53 -21.80
N ILE A 21 -4.25 -4.28 -20.99
CA ILE A 21 -4.16 -4.39 -19.53
C ILE A 21 -4.79 -5.71 -19.11
N HIS A 22 -3.98 -6.62 -18.57
CA HIS A 22 -4.45 -7.93 -18.11
C HIS A 22 -5.22 -7.86 -16.80
N ASN A 23 -4.80 -7.00 -15.88
CA ASN A 23 -5.44 -6.83 -14.58
C ASN A 23 -5.45 -5.34 -14.22
N PHE A 24 -6.63 -4.77 -14.03
CA PHE A 24 -6.81 -3.37 -13.65
C PHE A 24 -6.63 -3.12 -12.15
N GLU A 25 -6.77 -4.16 -11.31
CA GLU A 25 -6.67 -4.04 -9.85
C GLU A 25 -5.29 -3.57 -9.40
N VAL A 26 -4.24 -3.87 -10.17
CA VAL A 26 -2.87 -3.42 -9.87
C VAL A 26 -2.71 -1.89 -9.90
N PHE A 27 -3.66 -1.18 -10.51
CA PHE A 27 -3.70 0.29 -10.56
C PHE A 27 -4.54 0.90 -9.43
N ASP A 28 -5.21 0.10 -8.59
CA ASP A 28 -5.84 0.62 -7.38
C ASP A 28 -4.75 1.14 -6.43
N PHE A 29 -4.89 2.37 -5.96
CA PHE A 29 -3.99 2.96 -4.97
C PHE A 29 -3.94 2.16 -3.65
N ASN A 30 -4.97 1.37 -3.37
CA ASN A 30 -5.03 0.49 -2.20
C ASN A 30 -4.49 -0.91 -2.47
N TYR A 31 -4.08 -1.21 -3.70
CA TYR A 31 -3.45 -2.47 -4.04
C TYR A 31 -2.16 -2.66 -3.23
N VAL A 32 -2.04 -3.81 -2.58
CA VAL A 32 -0.81 -4.23 -1.89
C VAL A 32 -0.24 -5.40 -2.68
N PRO A 33 0.93 -5.23 -3.33
CA PRO A 33 1.55 -6.30 -4.11
C PRO A 33 1.82 -7.54 -3.26
N GLU A 34 1.80 -8.71 -3.89
CA GLU A 34 2.12 -9.98 -3.22
C GLU A 34 3.57 -10.05 -2.72
N LYS A 35 4.50 -9.41 -3.43
CA LYS A 35 5.92 -9.36 -3.08
C LYS A 35 6.49 -7.97 -3.34
N PRO A 36 6.31 -7.00 -2.42
CA PRO A 36 6.94 -5.70 -2.51
C PRO A 36 8.47 -5.84 -2.47
N LEU A 37 9.17 -4.96 -3.19
CA LEU A 37 10.63 -4.91 -3.16
C LEU A 37 11.13 -4.59 -1.74
N MET A 38 12.06 -5.40 -1.21
CA MET A 38 12.69 -5.15 0.09
C MET A 38 13.52 -3.86 0.05
N ARG A 39 13.45 -3.06 1.12
CA ARG A 39 14.25 -1.85 1.28
C ARG A 39 14.97 -1.86 2.63
N GLU A 40 16.12 -1.22 2.68
CA GLU A 40 16.96 -1.18 3.87
C GLU A 40 16.24 -0.54 5.06
N GLU A 41 15.44 0.50 4.81
CA GLU A 41 14.69 1.25 5.83
C GLU A 41 13.57 0.42 6.48
N VAL A 42 13.18 -0.70 5.88
CA VAL A 42 12.14 -1.59 6.41
C VAL A 42 12.70 -2.53 7.49
N LYS A 43 14.00 -2.86 7.43
CA LYS A 43 14.66 -3.76 8.40
C LYS A 43 14.43 -3.35 9.87
N PRO A 44 14.71 -2.10 10.30
CA PRO A 44 14.49 -1.71 11.70
C PRO A 44 13.02 -1.77 12.13
N VAL A 45 12.07 -1.63 11.19
CA VAL A 45 10.64 -1.77 11.48
C VAL A 45 10.30 -3.24 11.75
N ILE A 46 10.82 -4.16 10.93
CA ILE A 46 10.66 -5.60 11.12
C ILE A 46 11.25 -6.03 12.47
N ASP A 47 12.48 -5.60 12.78
CA ASP A 47 13.16 -5.95 14.02
C ASP A 47 12.38 -5.46 15.25
N ALA A 48 11.79 -4.26 15.19
CA ALA A 48 10.97 -3.72 16.27
C ALA A 48 9.69 -4.52 16.50
N LEU A 49 9.01 -4.93 15.41
CA LEU A 49 7.80 -5.75 15.45
C LEU A 49 8.08 -7.15 16.00
N LEU A 50 9.15 -7.80 15.53
CA LEU A 50 9.58 -9.11 16.01
C LEU A 50 10.00 -9.07 17.47
N ARG A 51 10.72 -8.02 17.91
CA ARG A 51 11.07 -7.83 19.31
C ARG A 51 9.83 -7.73 20.18
N TYR A 52 8.81 -6.98 19.75
CA TYR A 52 7.56 -6.87 20.49
C TYR A 52 6.87 -8.24 20.59
N GLN A 53 6.77 -8.97 19.49
CA GLN A 53 6.16 -10.31 19.47
C GLN A 53 6.87 -11.30 20.40
N GLN A 54 8.20 -11.24 20.50
CA GLN A 54 8.97 -12.17 21.34
C GLN A 54 9.03 -11.78 22.82
N THR A 55 9.09 -10.49 23.12
CA THR A 55 9.39 -9.99 24.48
C THR A 55 8.20 -9.34 25.18
N GLY A 56 7.14 -9.00 24.45
CA GLY A 56 6.03 -8.18 24.94
C GLY A 56 6.38 -6.72 25.19
N ILE A 57 7.64 -6.29 24.98
CA ILE A 57 8.08 -4.92 25.22
C ILE A 57 7.66 -4.05 24.04
N ALA A 58 6.72 -3.13 24.30
CA ALA A 58 6.19 -2.21 23.30
C ALA A 58 7.29 -1.27 22.77
N ASN A 59 7.30 -1.09 21.44
CA ASN A 59 8.15 -0.10 20.76
C ASN A 59 7.28 0.82 19.91
N ASN A 60 7.42 2.13 20.10
CA ASN A 60 6.76 3.13 19.26
C ASN A 60 7.68 3.49 18.09
N VAL A 61 7.24 3.22 16.86
CA VAL A 61 8.02 3.48 15.64
C VAL A 61 7.39 4.61 14.84
N LEU A 62 8.16 5.67 14.59
CA LEU A 62 7.77 6.76 13.69
C LEU A 62 8.48 6.60 12.34
N ILE A 63 7.70 6.48 11.25
CA ILE A 63 8.22 6.34 9.89
C ILE A 63 8.02 7.65 9.13
N LEU A 64 9.12 8.29 8.73
CA LEU A 64 9.12 9.55 7.97
C LEU A 64 9.52 9.32 6.51
N GLY A 65 9.03 10.17 5.62
CA GLY A 65 9.41 10.17 4.20
C GLY A 65 8.40 10.87 3.29
N SER A 66 8.82 11.20 2.08
CA SER A 66 7.99 11.89 1.08
C SER A 66 6.74 11.10 0.65
N ARG A 67 5.75 11.77 0.05
CA ARG A 67 4.57 11.10 -0.53
C ARG A 67 5.02 10.11 -1.60
N GLY A 68 4.44 8.90 -1.61
CA GLY A 68 4.80 7.85 -2.57
C GLY A 68 6.06 7.05 -2.23
N SER A 69 6.72 7.31 -1.10
CA SER A 69 7.92 6.55 -0.70
C SER A 69 7.68 5.10 -0.27
N GLY A 70 6.43 4.61 -0.29
CA GLY A 70 6.09 3.22 0.04
C GLY A 70 5.70 2.95 1.49
N LYS A 71 5.74 3.95 2.39
CA LYS A 71 5.44 3.81 3.84
C LYS A 71 4.17 2.99 4.13
N SER A 72 3.03 3.41 3.57
CA SER A 72 1.73 2.77 3.82
C SER A 72 1.64 1.36 3.22
N VAL A 73 2.27 1.13 2.06
CA VAL A 73 2.29 -0.19 1.42
C VAL A 73 3.09 -1.17 2.25
N PHE A 74 4.28 -0.78 2.74
CA PHE A 74 5.08 -1.64 3.62
C PHE A 74 4.38 -1.94 4.93
N ALA A 75 3.78 -0.94 5.59
CA ALA A 75 3.03 -1.16 6.83
C ALA A 75 1.90 -2.17 6.62
N ARG A 76 1.06 -1.99 5.58
CA ARG A 76 -0.04 -2.92 5.27
C ARG A 76 0.44 -4.31 4.86
N TYR A 77 1.57 -4.40 4.14
CA TYR A 77 2.16 -5.68 3.77
C TYR A 77 2.68 -6.45 5.00
N LEU A 78 3.41 -5.79 5.90
CA LEU A 78 3.88 -6.39 7.15
C LEU A 78 2.71 -6.87 8.02
N MET A 79 1.67 -6.04 8.16
CA MET A 79 0.43 -6.42 8.84
C MET A 79 -0.17 -7.70 8.23
N LYS A 80 -0.29 -7.78 6.90
CA LYS A 80 -0.84 -8.95 6.20
C LYS A 80 -0.01 -10.20 6.49
N VAL A 81 1.31 -10.10 6.39
CA VAL A 81 2.23 -11.24 6.61
C VAL A 81 2.17 -11.72 8.06
N MET A 82 2.24 -10.81 9.02
CA MET A 82 2.26 -11.14 10.45
C MET A 82 0.89 -11.59 10.98
N SER A 83 -0.22 -11.03 10.47
CA SER A 83 -1.57 -11.50 10.83
C SER A 83 -1.80 -12.96 10.43
N GLY A 84 -1.16 -13.43 9.34
CA GLY A 84 -1.22 -14.83 8.93
C GLY A 84 -0.49 -15.79 9.88
N GLN A 85 0.32 -15.28 10.82
CA GLN A 85 1.13 -16.07 11.76
C GLN A 85 0.50 -16.18 13.16
N GLY A 86 -0.69 -15.59 13.38
CA GLY A 86 -1.49 -15.74 14.61
C GLY A 86 -1.34 -14.60 15.62
N GLU A 87 -0.19 -13.94 15.70
CA GLU A 87 0.06 -12.76 16.55
C GLU A 87 1.14 -11.85 15.93
N PRO A 88 1.12 -10.52 16.18
CA PRO A 88 0.16 -9.75 16.98
C PRO A 88 -1.11 -9.35 16.20
N ALA A 89 -2.14 -8.94 16.93
CA ALA A 89 -3.33 -8.32 16.33
C ALA A 89 -3.01 -6.91 15.82
N PHE A 90 -3.46 -6.58 14.60
CA PHE A 90 -3.22 -5.27 14.00
C PHE A 90 -4.51 -4.46 13.84
N ALA A 91 -4.43 -3.18 14.18
CA ALA A 91 -5.43 -2.17 13.84
C ALA A 91 -4.78 -1.10 12.95
N TYR A 92 -5.41 -0.76 11.84
CA TYR A 92 -4.94 0.28 10.93
C TYR A 92 -5.92 1.45 10.90
N ALA A 93 -5.43 2.65 11.22
CA ALA A 93 -6.21 3.87 11.16
C ALA A 93 -5.53 4.87 10.21
N ASN A 94 -6.28 5.34 9.20
CA ASN A 94 -5.84 6.44 8.35
C ASN A 94 -6.35 7.76 8.94
N CYS A 95 -5.50 8.47 9.69
CA CYS A 95 -5.88 9.72 10.35
C CYS A 95 -6.32 10.82 9.38
N ARG A 96 -5.96 10.75 8.09
CA ARG A 96 -6.46 11.68 7.07
C ARG A 96 -7.94 11.44 6.71
N GLN A 97 -8.41 10.21 6.85
CA GLN A 97 -9.80 9.81 6.59
C GLN A 97 -10.65 9.83 7.86
N HIS A 98 -10.01 9.64 9.02
CA HIS A 98 -10.65 9.60 10.34
C HIS A 98 -10.19 10.77 11.21
N ASN A 99 -10.18 11.98 10.65
CA ASN A 99 -9.93 13.22 11.38
C ASN A 99 -11.23 13.73 12.01
N THR A 100 -11.64 13.12 13.11
CA THR A 100 -12.61 13.75 14.03
C THR A 100 -12.00 14.96 14.71
#